data_AF-A0A815KPS7-F1
#
_entry.id   AF-A0A815KPS7-F1
#
_cell.length_a   1.000
_cell.length_b   1.000
_cell.length_c   1.000
_cell.angle_alpha   90.00
_cell.angle_beta   90.00
_cell.angle_gamma   90.00
#
_symmetry.space_group_name_H-M   'P 1'
#
loop_
_entity.id
_entity.type
_entity.pdbx_description
1 polymer ?
#
loop_
_entity_poly.entity_id
_entity_poly.type
_entity_poly.pdbx_seq_one_letter_code
_entity_poly.pdbx_strand_id
1 'polypeptide(L)'
;EYKGKPQLIIPYTLDANDMRFATPQGFSSGEQFYTYLKDQFDTLYEEGKKGHPKMMTVGLHCRLIGRPGRISSLVRFINYIQSQDKVWVPTRLEIALHWKKTHPYVKPDIIPSQLDRETFISRFGLIFEQSSWIAERAFDGELAPANNTAHGLHFALRTQFRAASDDERLKVLVAHPNLARKLAVLTCLTAESTNEHLSSDLDMLTDEEREIFTDLNEKYTTKFGFPFIIAVKDNTKASILDAIKRRLENDRENEFQIACVQVERITYLRLKAFLLD
;
A
#
# COMPACT_ATOMS: atom_id res chain seq x y z
N GLU A 1 2.70 -4.72 18.76
CA GLU A 1 3.52 -5.32 19.84
C GLU A 1 2.82 -5.15 21.19
N TYR A 2 3.16 -5.96 22.19
CA TYR A 2 2.78 -5.74 23.59
C TYR A 2 4.00 -5.94 24.49
N LYS A 3 4.35 -4.91 25.28
CA LYS A 3 5.57 -4.90 26.12
C LYS A 3 6.84 -5.28 25.33
N GLY A 4 7.01 -4.73 24.13
CA GLY A 4 8.17 -4.98 23.27
C GLY A 4 8.23 -6.38 22.63
N LYS A 5 7.13 -7.16 22.69
CA LYS A 5 7.04 -8.46 22.02
C LYS A 5 6.06 -8.38 20.84
N PRO A 6 6.42 -8.87 19.65
CA PRO A 6 5.49 -8.96 18.53
C PRO A 6 4.35 -9.93 18.86
N GLN A 7 3.18 -9.64 18.32
CA GLN A 7 1.99 -10.47 18.44
C GLN A 7 1.55 -10.89 17.04
N LEU A 8 1.21 -12.17 16.88
CA LEU A 8 0.57 -12.68 15.67
C LEU A 8 -0.93 -12.78 15.93
N ILE A 9 -1.72 -12.13 15.08
CA ILE A 9 -3.18 -12.24 15.10
C ILE A 9 -3.58 -13.23 14.02
N ILE A 10 -4.19 -14.34 14.41
CA ILE A 10 -4.75 -15.32 13.47
C ILE A 10 -6.25 -15.00 13.33
N PRO A 11 -6.75 -14.75 12.12
CA PRO A 11 -8.14 -14.36 11.92
C PRO A 11 -9.09 -15.49 12.32
N TYR A 12 -10.31 -15.08 12.70
CA TYR A 12 -11.41 -15.97 13.05
C TYR A 12 -12.63 -15.57 12.23
N THR A 13 -13.42 -16.56 11.80
CA THR A 13 -14.64 -16.31 11.03
C THR A 13 -15.90 -16.61 11.83
N LEU A 14 -16.90 -15.74 11.68
CA LEU A 14 -18.27 -15.96 12.15
C LEU A 14 -19.13 -16.71 11.13
N ASP A 15 -18.64 -16.86 9.89
CA ASP A 15 -19.38 -17.41 8.79
C ASP A 15 -19.27 -18.95 8.71
N ALA A 16 -18.04 -19.46 8.54
CA ALA A 16 -17.72 -20.89 8.64
C ALA A 16 -17.66 -21.32 10.11
N ASN A 17 -18.80 -21.30 10.78
CA ASN A 17 -18.89 -21.36 12.23
C ASN A 17 -20.09 -22.19 12.70
N ASP A 18 -19.86 -23.11 13.63
CA ASP A 18 -20.92 -23.96 14.19
C ASP A 18 -21.90 -23.19 15.10
N MET A 19 -21.59 -21.95 15.50
CA MET A 19 -22.55 -21.05 16.16
C MET A 19 -23.80 -20.81 15.31
N ARG A 20 -23.70 -20.98 13.98
CA ARG A 20 -24.86 -20.92 13.10
C ARG A 20 -25.91 -22.01 13.43
N PHE A 21 -25.56 -23.11 14.08
CA PHE A 21 -26.56 -24.06 14.61
C PHE A 21 -27.41 -23.51 15.76
N ALA A 22 -27.05 -22.36 16.33
CA ALA A 22 -27.73 -21.72 17.46
C ALA A 22 -28.42 -20.41 17.07
N THR A 23 -28.38 -20.01 15.80
CA THR A 23 -29.03 -18.82 15.27
C THR A 23 -30.25 -19.20 14.43
N PRO A 24 -31.39 -18.49 14.49
CA PRO A 24 -32.59 -18.82 13.73
C PRO A 24 -32.37 -18.94 12.20
N GLN A 25 -31.51 -18.10 11.61
CA GLN A 25 -31.18 -18.14 10.17
C GLN A 25 -29.90 -18.94 9.85
N GLY A 26 -29.43 -19.78 10.77
CA GLY A 26 -28.22 -20.57 10.54
C GLY A 26 -28.51 -21.99 10.08
N PHE A 27 -27.58 -22.92 10.34
CA PHE A 27 -27.69 -24.29 9.86
C PHE A 27 -28.74 -25.08 10.66
N SER A 28 -29.68 -25.69 9.96
CA SER A 28 -30.69 -26.56 10.58
C SER A 28 -30.25 -28.03 10.64
N SER A 29 -29.25 -28.43 9.85
CA SER A 29 -28.75 -29.82 9.79
C SER A 29 -27.24 -29.89 9.58
N GLY A 30 -26.64 -31.02 9.94
CA GLY A 30 -25.23 -31.28 9.66
C GLY A 30 -24.90 -31.29 8.16
N GLU A 31 -25.85 -31.67 7.30
CA GLU A 31 -25.64 -31.67 5.85
C GLU A 31 -25.43 -30.26 5.31
N GLN A 32 -26.24 -29.29 5.75
CA GLN A 32 -26.07 -27.90 5.33
C GLN A 32 -24.70 -27.34 5.75
N PHE A 33 -24.26 -27.68 6.96
CA PHE A 33 -22.94 -27.27 7.44
C PHE A 33 -21.82 -27.91 6.60
N TYR A 34 -21.88 -29.22 6.34
CA TYR A 34 -20.91 -29.92 5.49
C TYR A 34 -20.83 -29.30 4.10
N THR A 35 -21.97 -29.12 3.43
CA THR A 35 -22.03 -28.57 2.07
C THR A 35 -21.44 -27.16 2.04
N TYR A 36 -21.80 -26.31 3.01
CA TYR A 36 -21.25 -24.96 3.09
C TYR A 36 -19.73 -24.94 3.24
N LEU A 37 -19.19 -25.75 4.17
CA LEU A 37 -17.75 -25.86 4.37
C LEU A 37 -17.04 -26.40 3.12
N LYS A 38 -17.63 -27.40 2.46
CA LYS A 38 -17.09 -27.99 1.23
C LYS A 38 -17.03 -26.95 0.10
N ASP A 39 -18.12 -26.25 -0.15
CA ASP A 39 -18.20 -25.27 -1.25
C ASP A 39 -17.24 -24.10 -1.02
N GLN A 40 -17.11 -23.65 0.23
CA GLN A 40 -16.11 -22.65 0.61
C GLN A 40 -14.69 -23.15 0.41
N PHE A 41 -14.38 -24.37 0.85
CA PHE A 41 -13.07 -24.98 0.63
C PHE A 41 -12.76 -25.09 -0.86
N ASP A 42 -13.68 -25.62 -1.68
CA ASP A 42 -13.47 -25.83 -3.12
C ASP A 42 -13.20 -24.50 -3.82
N THR A 43 -13.93 -23.44 -3.46
CA THR A 43 -13.70 -22.08 -3.99
C THR A 43 -12.28 -21.59 -3.67
N LEU A 44 -11.88 -21.68 -2.39
CA LEU A 44 -10.55 -21.26 -1.95
C LEU A 44 -9.44 -22.13 -2.53
N TYR A 45 -9.71 -23.41 -2.75
CA TYR A 45 -8.77 -24.37 -3.32
C TYR A 45 -8.53 -24.09 -4.81
N GLU A 46 -9.57 -23.73 -5.57
CA GLU A 46 -9.44 -23.29 -6.96
C GLU A 46 -8.67 -21.97 -7.08
N GLU A 47 -8.86 -21.01 -6.15
CA GLU A 47 -8.00 -19.82 -6.08
C GLU A 47 -6.54 -20.19 -5.75
N GLY A 48 -6.34 -21.16 -4.84
CA GLY A 48 -5.04 -21.73 -4.50
C GLY A 48 -4.31 -22.32 -5.70
N LYS A 49 -5.01 -23.11 -6.53
CA LYS A 49 -4.47 -23.70 -7.78
C LYS A 49 -4.02 -22.64 -8.79
N LYS A 50 -4.63 -21.44 -8.76
CA LYS A 50 -4.23 -20.29 -9.60
C LYS A 50 -3.02 -19.52 -9.04
N GLY A 51 -2.37 -20.04 -8.00
CA GLY A 51 -1.18 -19.45 -7.39
C GLY A 51 -1.47 -18.52 -6.21
N HIS A 52 -2.70 -18.49 -5.71
CA HIS A 52 -3.10 -17.66 -4.57
C HIS A 52 -3.49 -18.53 -3.36
N PRO A 53 -2.51 -19.11 -2.62
CA PRO A 53 -2.81 -19.97 -1.48
C PRO A 53 -3.67 -19.24 -0.45
N LYS A 54 -4.68 -19.92 0.11
CA LYS A 54 -5.65 -19.36 1.04
C LYS A 54 -5.66 -20.11 2.37
N MET A 55 -6.04 -19.39 3.43
CA MET A 55 -6.32 -19.98 4.73
C MET A 55 -7.83 -20.00 4.96
N MET A 56 -8.37 -21.17 5.31
CA MET A 56 -9.73 -21.33 5.80
C MET A 56 -9.70 -21.59 7.31
N THR A 57 -10.62 -20.97 8.05
CA THR A 57 -10.80 -21.26 9.48
C THR A 57 -12.22 -21.75 9.71
N VAL A 58 -12.38 -22.73 10.61
CA VAL A 58 -13.71 -23.21 11.02
C VAL A 58 -13.86 -22.95 12.52
N GLY A 59 -14.83 -22.12 12.88
CA GLY A 59 -15.18 -21.84 14.27
C GLY A 59 -15.99 -22.99 14.86
N LEU A 60 -15.47 -23.63 15.91
CA LEU A 60 -16.10 -24.79 16.54
C LEU A 60 -16.28 -24.58 18.05
N HIS A 61 -17.39 -25.07 18.59
CA HIS A 61 -17.72 -25.05 20.01
C HIS A 61 -18.17 -26.46 20.43
N CYS A 62 -17.50 -27.07 21.42
CA CYS A 62 -17.77 -28.44 21.83
C CYS A 62 -19.26 -28.70 22.17
N ARG A 63 -19.95 -27.72 22.75
CA ARG A 63 -21.40 -27.80 23.08
C ARG A 63 -22.33 -27.86 21.86
N LEU A 64 -21.86 -27.40 20.69
CA LEU A 64 -22.63 -27.30 19.46
C LEU A 64 -22.25 -28.42 18.49
N ILE A 65 -21.02 -28.43 17.96
CA ILE A 65 -20.59 -29.46 17.01
C ILE A 65 -20.45 -30.85 17.66
N GLY A 66 -20.16 -30.92 18.96
CA GLY A 66 -19.94 -32.18 19.68
C GLY A 66 -21.19 -33.05 19.85
N ARG A 67 -22.37 -32.58 19.43
CA ARG A 67 -23.60 -33.37 19.46
C ARG A 67 -23.51 -34.50 18.41
N PRO A 68 -23.91 -35.75 18.72
CA PRO A 68 -23.78 -36.88 17.80
C PRO A 68 -24.36 -36.65 16.40
N GLY A 69 -25.50 -35.96 16.30
CA GLY A 69 -26.14 -35.65 15.01
C GLY A 69 -25.45 -34.56 14.18
N ARG A 70 -24.43 -33.87 14.73
CA ARG A 70 -23.70 -32.78 14.05
C ARG A 70 -22.24 -33.14 13.79
N ILE A 71 -21.58 -33.83 14.72
CA ILE A 71 -20.15 -34.14 14.61
C ILE A 71 -19.82 -34.98 13.36
N SER A 72 -20.74 -35.82 12.90
CA SER A 72 -20.58 -36.62 11.69
C SER A 72 -20.31 -35.77 10.44
N SER A 73 -20.92 -34.57 10.35
CA SER A 73 -20.68 -33.63 9.25
C SER A 73 -19.26 -33.07 9.24
N LEU A 74 -18.71 -32.77 10.43
CA LEU A 74 -17.32 -32.30 10.56
C LEU A 74 -16.33 -33.41 10.19
N VAL A 75 -16.57 -34.65 10.64
CA VAL A 75 -15.73 -35.81 10.27
C VAL A 75 -15.71 -35.99 8.75
N ARG A 76 -16.88 -35.93 8.10
CA ARG A 76 -16.97 -35.99 6.63
C ARG A 76 -16.15 -34.88 5.96
N PHE A 77 -16.25 -33.65 6.46
CA PHE A 77 -15.50 -32.53 5.91
C PHE A 77 -13.98 -32.70 6.07
N ILE A 78 -13.52 -33.13 7.24
CA ILE A 78 -12.08 -33.40 7.48
C ILE A 78 -11.57 -34.48 6.53
N ASN A 79 -12.30 -35.60 6.39
CA ASN A 79 -11.92 -36.66 5.46
C ASN A 79 -11.87 -36.16 4.00
N TYR A 80 -12.81 -35.29 3.62
CA TYR A 80 -12.84 -34.69 2.28
C TYR A 80 -11.62 -33.79 2.01
N ILE A 81 -11.27 -32.88 2.91
CA ILE A 81 -10.12 -31.97 2.67
C ILE A 81 -8.79 -32.72 2.74
N GLN A 82 -8.69 -33.78 3.53
CA GLN A 82 -7.49 -34.62 3.61
C GLN A 82 -7.28 -35.47 2.35
N SER A 83 -8.32 -35.67 1.52
CA SER A 83 -8.18 -36.37 0.24
C SER A 83 -7.69 -35.46 -0.89
N GLN A 84 -7.50 -34.16 -0.63
CA GLN A 84 -7.04 -33.19 -1.62
C GLN A 84 -5.53 -32.96 -1.50
N ASP A 85 -4.86 -32.74 -2.63
CA ASP A 85 -3.42 -32.46 -2.66
C ASP A 85 -3.09 -31.09 -2.07
N LYS A 86 -1.89 -30.93 -1.50
CA LYS A 86 -1.37 -29.66 -0.96
C LYS A 86 -2.27 -28.97 0.08
N VAL A 87 -3.09 -29.74 0.81
CA VAL A 87 -3.85 -29.24 1.95
C VAL A 87 -3.06 -29.45 3.24
N TRP A 88 -2.84 -28.37 3.98
CA TRP A 88 -2.25 -28.41 5.31
C TRP A 88 -3.37 -28.24 6.35
N VAL A 89 -3.52 -29.20 7.27
CA VAL A 89 -4.47 -29.13 8.39
C VAL A 89 -3.72 -28.96 9.71
N PRO A 90 -3.29 -27.73 10.06
CA PRO A 90 -2.55 -27.45 11.28
C PRO A 90 -3.41 -27.11 12.50
N THR A 91 -2.81 -27.30 13.67
CA THR A 91 -3.20 -26.61 14.89
C THR A 91 -2.86 -25.12 14.82
N ARG A 92 -3.51 -24.29 15.66
CA ARG A 92 -3.19 -22.86 15.76
C ARG A 92 -1.72 -22.59 16.15
N LEU A 93 -1.12 -23.48 16.95
CA LEU A 93 0.28 -23.36 17.34
C LEU A 93 1.22 -23.57 16.14
N GLU A 94 0.94 -24.56 15.29
CA GLU A 94 1.74 -24.81 14.08
C GLU A 94 1.65 -23.66 13.08
N ILE A 95 0.46 -23.07 12.90
CA ILE A 95 0.29 -21.84 12.11
C ILE A 95 1.19 -20.74 12.69
N ALA A 96 1.13 -20.51 14.00
CA ALA A 96 1.91 -19.45 14.64
C ALA A 96 3.43 -19.66 14.51
N LEU A 97 3.90 -20.90 14.69
CA LEU A 97 5.31 -21.26 14.52
C LEU A 97 5.76 -21.13 13.07
N HIS A 98 4.93 -21.53 12.11
CA HIS A 98 5.21 -21.36 10.69
C HIS A 98 5.37 -19.88 10.35
N TRP A 99 4.39 -19.04 10.70
CA TRP A 99 4.44 -17.60 10.45
C TRP A 99 5.65 -16.94 11.09
N LYS A 100 5.96 -17.27 12.35
CA LYS A 100 7.16 -16.74 13.02
C LYS A 100 8.46 -17.10 12.28
N LYS A 101 8.52 -18.29 11.68
CA LYS A 101 9.70 -18.78 10.96
C LYS A 101 9.79 -18.20 9.54
N THR A 102 8.69 -18.16 8.80
CA THR A 102 8.68 -17.80 7.37
C THR A 102 8.42 -16.32 7.11
N HIS A 103 7.78 -15.64 8.07
CA HIS A 103 7.45 -14.21 8.01
C HIS A 103 7.81 -13.55 9.35
N PRO A 104 9.10 -13.55 9.74
CA PRO A 104 9.51 -12.97 11.01
C PRO A 104 9.14 -11.49 11.04
N TYR A 105 8.55 -11.06 12.15
CA TYR A 105 8.25 -9.65 12.35
C TYR A 105 9.56 -8.84 12.40
N VAL A 106 9.67 -7.86 11.50
CA VAL A 106 10.73 -6.85 11.52
C VAL A 106 10.14 -5.61 12.17
N LYS A 107 10.77 -5.16 13.25
CA LYS A 107 10.34 -3.94 13.92
C LYS A 107 10.64 -2.74 13.01
N PRO A 108 9.68 -1.84 12.75
CA PRO A 108 9.97 -0.61 12.03
C PRO A 108 11.00 0.23 12.80
N ASP A 109 12.02 0.70 12.09
CA ASP A 109 13.03 1.60 12.65
C ASP A 109 12.43 2.96 13.05
N ILE A 110 11.38 3.36 12.31
CA ILE A 110 10.70 4.64 12.49
C ILE A 110 9.22 4.36 12.71
N ILE A 111 8.68 4.89 13.80
CA ILE A 111 7.26 4.84 14.13
C ILE A 111 6.77 6.29 14.18
N PRO A 112 6.23 6.83 13.07
CA PRO A 112 5.85 8.25 12.94
C PRO A 112 5.04 8.82 14.11
N SER A 113 4.05 8.07 14.61
CA SER A 113 3.20 8.48 15.75
C SER A 113 3.91 8.53 17.10
N GLN A 114 5.14 8.02 17.20
CA GLN A 114 5.94 8.00 18.44
C GLN A 114 7.15 8.94 18.39
N LEU A 115 7.35 9.67 17.28
CA LEU A 115 8.42 10.66 17.18
C LEU A 115 8.02 11.95 17.92
N ASP A 116 9.02 12.65 18.43
CA ASP A 116 8.84 14.06 18.82
C ASP A 116 8.71 14.94 17.57
N ARG A 117 8.21 16.16 17.77
CA ARG A 117 7.90 17.11 16.69
C ARG A 117 9.13 17.47 15.85
N GLU A 118 10.28 17.69 16.48
CA GLU A 118 11.51 18.10 15.81
C GLU A 118 12.03 16.97 14.93
N THR A 119 12.11 15.75 15.47
CA THR A 119 12.52 14.56 14.72
C THR A 119 11.56 14.29 13.57
N PHE A 120 10.24 14.41 13.80
CA PHE A 120 9.24 14.20 12.75
C PHE A 120 9.41 15.17 11.59
N ILE A 121 9.53 16.47 11.86
CA ILE A 121 9.70 17.49 10.82
C ILE A 121 11.05 17.33 10.10
N SER A 122 12.13 17.03 10.84
CA SER A 122 13.44 16.75 10.23
C SER A 122 13.40 15.59 9.24
N ARG A 123 12.64 14.53 9.56
CA ARG A 123 12.51 13.33 8.72
C ARG A 123 11.53 13.50 7.55
N PHE A 124 10.38 14.13 7.80
CA PHE A 124 9.26 14.12 6.86
C PHE A 124 8.93 15.49 6.25
N GLY A 125 9.54 16.58 6.74
CA GLY A 125 9.28 17.95 6.28
C GLY A 125 9.68 18.23 4.83
N LEU A 126 10.60 17.44 4.27
CA LEU A 126 11.03 17.56 2.87
C LEU A 126 10.36 16.54 1.93
N ILE A 127 9.39 15.76 2.42
CA ILE A 127 8.67 14.83 1.55
C ILE A 127 7.89 15.61 0.49
N PHE A 128 7.21 16.68 0.90
CA PHE A 128 6.75 17.71 -0.02
C PHE A 128 7.87 18.72 -0.21
N GLU A 129 8.23 18.98 -1.46
CA GLU A 129 9.39 19.78 -1.80
C GLU A 129 9.29 21.19 -1.19
N GLN A 130 10.30 21.55 -0.37
CA GLN A 130 10.41 22.83 0.34
C GLN A 130 9.13 23.25 1.10
N SER A 131 8.34 22.29 1.59
CA SER A 131 7.00 22.53 2.15
C SER A 131 6.81 21.84 3.51
N SER A 132 7.69 22.16 4.47
CA SER A 132 7.69 21.56 5.83
C SER A 132 6.38 21.78 6.59
N TRP A 133 5.67 22.87 6.29
CA TRP A 133 4.40 23.23 6.93
C TRP A 133 3.34 22.12 6.81
N ILE A 134 3.40 21.27 5.77
CA ILE A 134 2.48 20.12 5.60
C ILE A 134 2.75 19.07 6.69
N ALA A 135 4.03 18.78 6.95
CA ALA A 135 4.42 17.87 8.00
C ALA A 135 4.10 18.45 9.39
N GLU A 136 4.35 19.75 9.58
CA GLU A 136 3.99 20.47 10.81
C GLU A 136 2.48 20.35 11.10
N ARG A 137 1.62 20.72 10.15
CA ARG A 137 0.15 20.61 10.30
C ARG A 137 -0.30 19.16 10.51
N ALA A 138 0.35 18.19 9.88
CA ALA A 138 -0.01 16.78 10.06
C ALA A 138 0.37 16.25 11.43
N PHE A 139 1.49 16.71 12.00
CA PHE A 139 1.89 16.40 13.37
C PHE A 139 0.96 17.07 14.39
N ASP A 140 0.66 18.36 14.18
CA ASP A 140 -0.22 19.15 15.06
C ASP A 140 -1.68 18.63 15.03
N GLY A 141 -2.07 17.89 13.97
CA GLY A 141 -3.34 17.17 13.85
C GLY A 141 -3.41 15.81 14.57
N GLU A 142 -2.39 15.47 15.36
CA GLU A 142 -2.21 14.21 16.11
C GLU A 142 -2.14 12.94 15.26
N LEU A 143 -0.99 12.26 15.31
CA LEU A 143 -0.77 10.99 14.60
C LEU A 143 -1.13 9.79 15.49
N ALA A 144 -1.89 8.85 14.93
CA ALA A 144 -2.28 7.62 15.59
C ALA A 144 -1.47 6.41 15.05
N PRO A 145 -1.56 5.23 15.68
CA PRO A 145 -0.89 4.03 15.17
C PRO A 145 -1.21 3.66 13.72
N ALA A 146 -2.39 4.08 13.22
CA ALA A 146 -2.77 3.92 11.82
C ALA A 146 -1.84 4.68 10.85
N ASN A 147 -1.20 5.76 11.32
CA ASN A 147 -0.28 6.59 10.53
C ASN A 147 1.16 6.06 10.51
N ASN A 148 1.44 4.91 11.12
CA ASN A 148 2.80 4.34 11.14
C ASN A 148 3.19 3.59 9.87
N THR A 149 2.31 3.54 8.87
CA THR A 149 2.58 2.94 7.56
C THR A 149 2.78 4.04 6.52
N ALA A 150 3.44 3.73 5.40
CA ALA A 150 3.57 4.67 4.28
C ALA A 150 2.20 5.20 3.82
N HIS A 151 1.20 4.31 3.76
CA HIS A 151 -0.17 4.68 3.41
C HIS A 151 -0.83 5.60 4.45
N GLY A 152 -0.73 5.25 5.73
CA GLY A 152 -1.35 6.03 6.80
C GLY A 152 -0.73 7.41 6.99
N LEU A 153 0.60 7.51 6.87
CA LEU A 153 1.30 8.80 6.94
C LEU A 153 1.01 9.65 5.69
N HIS A 154 0.98 9.03 4.51
CA HIS A 154 0.59 9.72 3.28
C HIS A 154 -0.81 10.30 3.39
N PHE A 155 -1.77 9.55 3.93
CA PHE A 155 -3.12 10.03 4.15
C PHE A 155 -3.15 11.28 5.04
N ALA A 156 -2.41 11.29 6.15
CA ALA A 156 -2.34 12.45 7.06
C ALA A 156 -1.78 13.69 6.34
N LEU A 157 -0.64 13.55 5.65
CA LEU A 157 0.01 14.66 4.95
C LEU A 157 -0.85 15.18 3.78
N ARG A 158 -1.39 14.27 2.96
CA ARG A 158 -2.29 14.58 1.84
C ARG A 158 -3.53 15.34 2.30
N THR A 159 -4.07 15.01 3.47
CA THR A 159 -5.22 15.70 4.04
C THR A 159 -4.89 17.18 4.29
N GLN A 160 -3.71 17.46 4.86
CA GLN A 160 -3.26 18.84 5.07
C GLN A 160 -2.97 19.58 3.77
N PHE A 161 -2.38 18.89 2.78
CA PHE A 161 -2.15 19.48 1.45
C PHE A 161 -3.46 19.86 0.74
N ARG A 162 -4.48 19.00 0.84
CA ARG A 162 -5.81 19.25 0.25
C ARG A 162 -6.61 20.32 0.96
N ALA A 163 -6.46 20.43 2.28
CA ALA A 163 -7.11 21.46 3.08
C ALA A 163 -6.50 22.86 2.87
N ALA A 164 -5.31 22.93 2.27
CA ALA A 164 -4.59 24.18 2.04
C ALA A 164 -5.24 25.03 0.93
N SER A 165 -5.00 26.34 0.98
CA SER A 165 -5.48 27.25 -0.07
C SER A 165 -4.85 26.93 -1.43
N ASP A 166 -5.46 27.40 -2.52
CA ASP A 166 -4.88 27.24 -3.85
C ASP A 166 -3.50 27.89 -3.95
N ASP A 167 -3.27 29.01 -3.26
CA ASP A 167 -1.96 29.69 -3.20
C ASP A 167 -0.90 28.85 -2.47
N GLU A 168 -1.27 28.21 -1.36
CA GLU A 168 -0.37 27.31 -0.63
C GLU A 168 -0.02 26.08 -1.49
N ARG A 169 -1.01 25.49 -2.15
CA ARG A 169 -0.79 24.37 -3.08
C ARG A 169 0.06 24.79 -4.27
N LEU A 170 -0.17 25.97 -4.84
CA LEU A 170 0.63 26.49 -5.95
C LEU A 170 2.10 26.66 -5.56
N LYS A 171 2.39 27.19 -4.36
CA LYS A 171 3.77 27.29 -3.85
C LYS A 171 4.46 25.93 -3.78
N VAL A 172 3.74 24.89 -3.36
CA VAL A 172 4.26 23.51 -3.35
C VAL A 172 4.58 23.06 -4.78
N LEU A 173 3.69 23.31 -5.76
CA LEU A 173 3.95 22.96 -7.16
C LEU A 173 5.19 23.70 -7.72
N VAL A 174 5.31 25.00 -7.47
CA VAL A 174 6.43 25.83 -7.93
C VAL A 174 7.76 25.41 -7.31
N ALA A 175 7.75 24.94 -6.06
CA ALA A 175 8.95 24.44 -5.38
C ALA A 175 9.51 23.14 -5.98
N HIS A 176 8.73 22.40 -6.79
CA HIS A 176 9.23 21.16 -7.39
C HIS A 176 10.33 21.46 -8.42
N PRO A 177 11.49 20.76 -8.36
CA PRO A 177 12.55 20.97 -9.33
C PRO A 177 12.10 20.52 -10.73
N ASN A 178 12.55 21.25 -11.75
CA ASN A 178 12.34 20.88 -13.14
C ASN A 178 12.84 19.46 -13.40
N LEU A 179 12.05 18.69 -14.15
CA LEU A 179 12.35 17.30 -14.49
C LEU A 179 13.77 17.15 -15.10
N ALA A 180 14.17 18.08 -15.98
CA ALA A 180 15.50 18.11 -16.59
C ALA A 180 16.64 18.24 -15.56
N ARG A 181 16.46 19.06 -14.51
CA ARG A 181 17.43 19.23 -13.43
C ARG A 181 17.53 17.96 -12.58
N LYS A 182 16.41 17.27 -12.38
CA LYS A 182 16.37 16.01 -11.64
C LYS A 182 17.01 14.86 -12.40
N LEU A 183 16.82 14.82 -13.72
CA LEU A 183 17.45 13.85 -14.63
C LEU A 183 18.97 14.05 -14.72
N ALA A 184 19.45 15.30 -14.71
CA ALA A 184 20.88 15.62 -14.66
C ALA A 184 21.55 15.22 -13.32
N VAL A 185 20.84 15.30 -12.20
CA VAL A 185 21.36 14.87 -10.88
C VAL A 185 21.39 13.34 -10.76
N LEU A 186 20.41 12.65 -11.36
CA LEU A 186 20.39 11.19 -11.41
C LEU A 186 21.59 10.63 -12.19
N THR A 187 22.04 11.33 -13.25
CA THR A 187 23.24 10.96 -14.01
C THR A 187 24.56 11.21 -13.26
N CYS A 188 24.59 12.08 -12.25
CA CYS A 188 25.79 12.31 -11.42
C CYS A 188 25.93 11.35 -10.23
N LEU A 189 24.82 10.81 -9.71
CA LEU A 189 24.81 9.91 -8.55
C LEU A 189 25.11 8.44 -8.89
N THR A 190 25.14 8.08 -10.18
CA THR A 190 25.38 6.71 -10.67
C THR A 190 26.85 6.27 -10.64
N ALA A 191 27.81 7.17 -10.32
CA ALA A 191 29.22 6.80 -10.16
C ALA A 191 29.52 6.14 -8.80
N GLU A 192 28.65 6.32 -7.79
CA GLU A 192 28.86 5.81 -6.42
C GLU A 192 27.59 5.17 -5.84
N SER A 193 26.99 4.16 -6.48
CA SER A 193 26.17 3.17 -5.76
C SER A 193 25.79 1.99 -6.66
N THR A 194 26.60 0.94 -6.58
CA THR A 194 26.22 -0.40 -7.03
C THR A 194 25.20 -0.99 -6.07
N ASN A 195 23.91 -0.73 -6.33
CA ASN A 195 22.76 -1.61 -6.15
C ASN A 195 21.49 -0.75 -6.18
N GLU A 196 20.51 -1.15 -7.00
CA GLU A 196 19.17 -0.53 -7.16
C GLU A 196 19.00 0.51 -8.30
N HIS A 197 19.36 0.14 -9.53
CA HIS A 197 18.87 0.83 -10.73
C HIS A 197 17.71 0.06 -11.37
N LEU A 198 16.47 0.46 -11.04
CA LEU A 198 15.25 0.12 -11.79
C LEU A 198 14.56 1.40 -12.33
N SER A 199 15.36 2.28 -12.93
CA SER A 199 14.86 3.29 -13.88
C SER A 199 15.91 3.54 -14.96
N SER A 200 16.28 2.48 -15.68
CA SER A 200 17.35 2.45 -16.69
C SER A 200 17.05 3.20 -18.00
N ASP A 201 15.83 3.72 -18.20
CA ASP A 201 15.40 4.32 -19.48
C ASP A 201 15.52 5.86 -19.54
N LEU A 202 15.79 6.52 -18.40
CA LEU A 202 15.83 7.98 -18.31
C LEU A 202 17.23 8.57 -18.22
N ASP A 203 18.23 7.74 -17.92
CA ASP A 203 19.65 8.14 -17.84
C ASP A 203 20.30 8.34 -19.22
N MET A 204 19.61 8.00 -20.31
CA MET A 204 20.12 8.09 -21.69
C MET A 204 19.23 9.02 -22.54
N LEU A 205 19.14 10.30 -22.16
CA LEU A 205 18.60 11.33 -23.05
C LEU A 205 19.71 11.84 -23.99
N THR A 206 19.47 11.76 -25.29
CA THR A 206 20.31 12.44 -26.28
C THR A 206 20.22 13.96 -26.06
N ASP A 207 21.20 14.71 -26.58
CA ASP A 207 21.18 16.17 -26.46
C ASP A 207 19.93 16.77 -27.14
N GLU A 208 19.52 16.21 -28.29
CA GLU A 208 18.28 16.59 -29.00
C GLU A 208 17.03 16.37 -28.15
N GLU A 209 16.95 15.25 -27.42
CA GLU A 209 15.80 14.98 -26.55
C GLU A 209 15.78 15.89 -25.32
N ARG A 210 16.94 16.25 -24.78
CA ARG A 210 17.04 17.23 -23.68
C ARG A 210 16.57 18.60 -24.12
N GLU A 211 16.88 19.03 -25.34
CA GLU A 211 16.36 20.27 -25.89
C GLU A 211 14.83 20.24 -26.03
N ILE A 212 14.27 19.16 -26.58
CA ILE A 212 12.81 18.98 -26.69
C ILE A 212 12.13 19.03 -25.31
N PHE A 213 12.69 18.34 -24.31
CA PHE A 213 12.15 18.37 -22.95
C PHE A 213 12.26 19.76 -22.32
N THR A 214 13.34 20.49 -22.59
CA THR A 214 13.53 21.84 -22.05
C THR A 214 12.52 22.81 -22.63
N ASP A 215 12.37 22.83 -23.96
CA ASP A 215 11.38 23.66 -24.66
C ASP A 215 9.93 23.36 -24.20
N LEU A 216 9.56 22.08 -24.09
CA LEU A 216 8.23 21.70 -23.62
C LEU A 216 7.98 22.10 -22.16
N ASN A 217 9.00 22.02 -21.30
CA ASN A 217 8.90 22.48 -19.91
C ASN A 217 8.78 24.01 -19.81
N GLU A 218 9.50 24.76 -20.64
CA GLU A 218 9.41 26.22 -20.70
C GLU A 218 8.02 26.67 -21.16
N LYS A 219 7.49 26.04 -22.22
CA LYS A 219 6.12 26.27 -22.70
C LYS A 219 5.08 25.95 -21.63
N TYR A 220 5.26 24.83 -20.94
CA TYR A 220 4.36 24.40 -19.86
C TYR A 220 4.38 25.40 -18.70
N THR A 221 5.57 25.79 -18.25
CA THR A 221 5.74 26.74 -17.13
C THR A 221 5.18 28.11 -17.48
N THR A 222 5.39 28.58 -18.72
CA THR A 222 4.85 29.86 -19.20
C THR A 222 3.32 29.85 -19.24
N LYS A 223 2.71 28.72 -19.66
CA LYS A 223 1.25 28.59 -19.75
C LYS A 223 0.57 28.47 -18.39
N PHE A 224 1.10 27.66 -17.49
CA PHE A 224 0.40 27.27 -16.26
C PHE A 224 0.92 27.97 -14.99
N GLY A 225 2.16 28.49 -15.02
CA GLY A 225 2.79 29.18 -13.90
C GLY A 225 3.48 28.27 -12.87
N PHE A 226 3.63 26.98 -13.17
CA PHE A 226 4.33 25.99 -12.35
C PHE A 226 4.99 24.93 -13.25
N PRO A 227 6.03 24.23 -12.77
CA PRO A 227 6.76 23.26 -13.59
C PRO A 227 5.93 22.01 -13.88
N PHE A 228 6.30 21.28 -14.93
CA PHE A 228 5.67 20.01 -15.25
C PHE A 228 6.04 18.94 -14.21
N ILE A 229 5.03 18.41 -13.52
CA ILE A 229 5.19 17.43 -12.45
C ILE A 229 4.58 16.10 -12.88
N ILE A 230 5.36 15.02 -12.77
CA ILE A 230 4.92 13.65 -13.03
C ILE A 230 5.70 12.65 -12.15
N ALA A 231 5.03 11.59 -11.71
CA ALA A 231 5.66 10.51 -10.95
C ALA A 231 6.54 9.64 -11.85
N VAL A 232 7.83 9.96 -11.90
CA VAL A 232 8.82 9.30 -12.78
C VAL A 232 8.87 7.78 -12.58
N LYS A 233 8.74 7.27 -11.35
CA LYS A 233 8.75 5.81 -11.09
C LYS A 233 7.58 5.05 -11.73
N ASP A 234 6.51 5.74 -12.10
CA ASP A 234 5.34 5.12 -12.75
C ASP A 234 5.34 5.29 -14.28
N ASN A 235 6.34 5.96 -14.85
CA ASN A 235 6.31 6.41 -16.24
C ASN A 235 7.63 6.10 -16.98
N THR A 236 7.50 5.71 -18.24
CA THR A 236 8.63 5.63 -19.18
C THR A 236 8.85 6.98 -19.87
N LYS A 237 10.03 7.19 -20.42
CA LYS A 237 10.36 8.39 -21.21
C LYS A 237 9.32 8.73 -22.28
N ALA A 238 8.89 7.74 -23.06
CA ALA A 238 7.85 7.91 -24.08
C ALA A 238 6.53 8.39 -23.46
N SER A 239 6.10 7.75 -22.36
CA SER A 239 4.86 8.16 -21.67
C SER A 239 4.93 9.57 -21.07
N ILE A 240 6.11 10.02 -20.64
CA ILE A 240 6.33 11.39 -20.14
C ILE A 240 6.19 12.40 -21.30
N LEU A 241 6.79 12.13 -22.46
CA LEU A 241 6.66 13.00 -23.65
C LEU A 241 5.21 13.11 -24.12
N ASP A 242 4.50 11.98 -24.15
CA ASP A 242 3.08 11.99 -24.52
C ASP A 242 2.24 12.71 -23.46
N ALA A 243 2.58 12.56 -22.18
CA ALA A 243 1.91 13.24 -21.08
C ALA A 243 2.09 14.75 -21.14
N ILE A 244 3.30 15.27 -21.36
CA ILE A 244 3.51 16.72 -21.42
C ILE A 244 2.80 17.34 -22.63
N LYS A 245 2.81 16.67 -23.80
CA LYS A 245 2.10 17.14 -25.00
C LYS A 245 0.60 17.19 -24.78
N ARG A 246 0.00 16.12 -24.25
CA ARG A 246 -1.43 16.05 -23.95
C ARG A 246 -1.84 17.08 -22.89
N ARG A 247 -1.04 17.21 -21.83
CA ARG A 247 -1.33 18.13 -20.71
C ARG A 247 -1.17 19.60 -21.09
N LEU A 248 -0.34 19.91 -22.10
CA LEU A 248 -0.28 21.24 -22.68
C LEU A 248 -1.59 21.67 -23.34
N GLU A 249 -2.48 20.75 -23.72
CA GLU A 249 -3.79 21.08 -24.31
C GLU A 249 -4.84 21.44 -23.23
N ASN A 250 -4.60 21.11 -21.96
CA ASN A 250 -5.53 21.37 -20.87
C ASN A 250 -5.70 22.86 -20.58
N ASP A 251 -6.83 23.20 -19.94
CA ASP A 251 -6.99 24.45 -19.23
C ASP A 251 -6.19 24.45 -17.90
N ARG A 252 -5.99 25.64 -17.33
CA ARG A 252 -5.15 25.81 -16.14
C ARG A 252 -5.73 25.14 -14.89
N GLU A 253 -7.05 25.10 -14.75
CA GLU A 253 -7.70 24.55 -13.54
C GLU A 253 -7.60 23.03 -13.51
N ASN A 254 -7.93 22.38 -14.63
CA ASN A 254 -7.77 20.94 -14.80
C ASN A 254 -6.30 20.52 -14.61
N GLU A 255 -5.38 21.29 -15.21
CA GLU A 255 -3.96 20.98 -15.11
C GLU A 255 -3.41 21.14 -13.68
N PHE A 256 -3.91 22.13 -12.93
CA PHE A 256 -3.57 22.31 -11.52
C PHE A 256 -3.99 21.10 -10.68
N GLN A 257 -5.21 20.56 -10.91
CA GLN A 257 -5.67 19.35 -10.21
C GLN A 257 -4.82 18.13 -10.57
N ILE A 258 -4.48 17.95 -11.85
CA ILE A 258 -3.60 16.87 -12.30
C ILE A 258 -2.23 16.98 -11.64
N ALA A 259 -1.64 18.17 -11.60
CA ALA A 259 -0.36 18.40 -10.94
C ALA A 259 -0.40 18.08 -9.44
N CYS A 260 -1.48 18.47 -8.73
CA CYS A 260 -1.68 18.12 -7.33
C CYS A 260 -1.72 16.60 -7.11
N VAL A 261 -2.44 15.85 -7.96
CA VAL A 261 -2.48 14.38 -7.90
C VAL A 261 -1.10 13.77 -8.14
N GLN A 262 -0.31 14.33 -9.06
CA GLN A 262 1.06 13.86 -9.29
C GLN A 262 1.98 14.11 -8.08
N VAL A 263 1.86 15.26 -7.40
CA VAL A 263 2.59 15.53 -6.15
C VAL A 263 2.18 14.54 -5.06
N GLU A 264 0.88 14.25 -4.90
CA GLU A 264 0.40 13.23 -3.96
C GLU A 264 1.01 11.87 -4.28
N ARG A 265 1.09 11.48 -5.56
CA ARG A 265 1.69 10.21 -5.97
C ARG A 265 3.19 10.14 -5.70
N ILE A 266 3.93 11.20 -6.01
CA ILE A 266 5.38 11.31 -5.73
C ILE A 266 5.64 11.19 -4.24
N THR A 267 4.85 11.88 -3.42
CA THR A 267 4.92 11.85 -1.94
C THR A 267 4.72 10.43 -1.41
N TYR A 268 3.71 9.71 -1.91
CA TYR A 268 3.47 8.31 -1.52
C TYR A 268 4.67 7.41 -1.85
N LEU A 269 5.24 7.56 -3.06
CA LEU A 269 6.42 6.79 -3.48
C LEU A 269 7.67 7.11 -2.66
N ARG A 270 7.84 8.36 -2.22
CA ARG A 270 8.91 8.75 -1.28
C ARG A 270 8.70 8.07 0.07
N LEU A 271 7.48 8.14 0.63
CA LEU A 271 7.15 7.51 1.91
C LEU A 271 7.36 6.01 1.90
N LYS A 272 6.97 5.31 0.82
CA LYS A 272 7.18 3.87 0.66
C LYS A 272 8.67 3.49 0.62
N ALA A 273 9.54 4.39 0.17
CA ALA A 273 10.98 4.17 0.21
C ALA A 273 11.58 4.41 1.60
N PHE A 274 10.96 5.29 2.41
CA PHE A 274 11.42 5.62 3.77
C PHE A 274 10.88 4.68 4.85
N LEU A 275 9.65 4.19 4.68
CA LEU A 275 8.98 3.28 5.61
C LEU A 275 8.90 1.91 4.94
N LEU A 276 9.53 0.90 5.53
CA LEU A 276 9.33 -0.50 5.15
C LEU A 276 7.84 -0.84 5.34
N ASP A 277 7.19 -1.33 4.28
CA ASP A 277 5.82 -1.84 4.33
C ASP A 277 5.74 -3.17 5.09
#